data_AF-A0A2N9NUA0-F1
#
_entry.id   AF-A0A2N9NUA0-F1
#
_cell.length_a   1.000
_cell.length_b   1.000
_cell.length_c   1.000
_cell.angle_alpha   90.00
_cell.angle_beta   90.00
_cell.angle_gamma   90.00
#
_symmetry.space_group_name_H-M   'P 1'
#
loop_
_entity.id
_entity.type
_entity.pdbx_description
1 polymer ?
#
loop_
_entity_poly.entity_id
_entity_poly.type
_entity_poly.pdbx_seq_one_letter_code
_entity_poly.pdbx_strand_id
1 'polypeptide(L)' 'MIVGFPDVAVKESRNRVLTAITNSGYKFTFGRTTINLAPADVKKEGPSFDLHISIGALAASEQLASAGV' A
#
# COMPACT_ATOMS: atom_id res chain seq x y z
N MET A 1 5.97 -5.79 -4.88
CA MET A 1 5.13 -6.68 -5.72
C MET A 1 3.75 -6.76 -5.09
N ILE A 2 2.67 -6.66 -5.87
CA ILE A 2 1.30 -6.82 -5.35
C ILE A 2 0.79 -8.21 -5.74
N VAL A 3 0.21 -8.93 -4.78
CA VAL A 3 -0.36 -10.28 -4.94
C VAL A 3 -1.79 -10.35 -4.40
N GLY A 4 -2.57 -11.36 -4.81
CA GLY A 4 -3.97 -11.51 -4.39
C GLY A 4 -5.01 -11.08 -5.44
N PHE A 5 -4.80 -11.49 -6.69
CA PHE A 5 -5.66 -11.19 -7.87
C PHE A 5 -5.89 -9.70 -8.19
N PRO A 6 -4.83 -8.87 -8.31
CA PRO A 6 -4.94 -7.46 -8.67
C PRO A 6 -5.11 -7.24 -10.17
N ASP A 7 -5.92 -6.24 -10.54
CA ASP A 7 -5.97 -5.68 -11.89
C ASP A 7 -4.78 -4.73 -12.18
N VAL A 8 -4.83 -4.04 -13.33
CA VAL A 8 -3.80 -3.07 -13.72
C VAL A 8 -3.81 -1.83 -12.81
N ALA A 9 -4.99 -1.29 -12.49
CA ALA A 9 -5.11 -0.09 -11.66
C ALA A 9 -4.55 -0.31 -10.24
N VAL A 10 -4.74 -1.50 -9.69
CA VAL A 10 -4.18 -1.94 -8.41
C VAL A 10 -2.67 -2.10 -8.51
N LYS A 11 -2.13 -2.63 -9.61
CA LYS A 11 -0.67 -2.71 -9.79
C LYS A 11 -0.02 -1.32 -9.85
N GLU A 12 -0.67 -0.36 -10.48
CA GLU A 12 -0.22 1.04 -10.55
C GLU A 12 -0.36 1.78 -9.21
N SER A 13 -1.23 1.30 -8.32
CA SER A 13 -1.41 1.85 -6.96
C SER A 13 -0.09 1.91 -6.21
N ARG A 14 0.80 0.92 -6.41
CA ARG A 14 2.13 0.93 -5.80
C ARG A 14 2.90 2.22 -6.08
N ASN A 15 2.91 2.67 -7.34
CA ASN A 15 3.66 3.86 -7.73
C ASN A 15 2.99 5.13 -7.17
N ARG A 16 1.66 5.21 -7.22
CA ARG A 16 0.90 6.34 -6.65
C ARG A 16 1.13 6.48 -5.15
N VAL A 17 1.05 5.37 -4.41
CA VAL A 17 1.29 5.33 -2.97
C VAL A 17 2.71 5.72 -2.62
N LEU A 18 3.70 5.22 -3.37
CA LEU A 18 5.10 5.59 -3.16
C LEU A 18 5.31 7.11 -3.29
N THR A 19 4.75 7.71 -4.34
CA THR A 19 4.80 9.16 -4.56
C THR A 19 4.06 9.92 -3.47
N ALA A 20 2.86 9.48 -3.08
CA ALA A 20 2.07 10.13 -2.04
C ALA A 20 2.78 10.12 -0.68
N ILE A 21 3.34 8.98 -0.27
CA ILE A 21 4.10 8.83 0.98
C ILE A 21 5.33 9.75 0.98
N THR A 22 6.10 9.74 -0.11
CA THR A 22 7.30 10.58 -0.24
C THR A 22 6.96 12.07 -0.18
N ASN A 23 5.92 12.50 -0.90
CA ASN A 23 5.46 13.90 -0.90
C ASN A 23 4.86 14.33 0.44
N SER A 24 4.36 13.39 1.23
CA SER A 24 3.81 13.64 2.56
C SER A 24 4.87 13.66 3.67
N GLY A 25 6.16 13.52 3.32
CA GLY A 25 7.27 13.55 4.29
C GLY A 25 7.51 12.22 5.03
N TYR A 26 6.79 11.16 4.66
CA TYR A 26 6.98 9.82 5.21
C TYR A 26 8.09 9.07 4.45
N LYS A 27 8.65 8.03 5.08
CA LYS A 27 9.67 7.18 4.44
C LYS A 27 9.04 5.85 4.06
N PHE A 28 9.14 5.52 2.78
CA PHE A 28 8.83 4.19 2.29
C PHE A 28 10.07 3.30 2.41
N THR A 29 9.92 2.08 2.93
CA THR A 29 11.02 1.11 2.99
C THR A 29 11.36 0.64 1.58
N PHE A 30 12.45 1.17 1.01
CA PHE A 30 12.95 0.76 -0.30
C PHE A 30 13.65 -0.61 -0.18
N GLY A 31 12.93 -1.66 -0.53
CA GLY A 31 13.39 -3.04 -0.49
C GLY A 31 12.42 -3.99 -1.19
N ARG A 32 12.56 -5.29 -0.97
CA ARG A 32 11.68 -6.32 -1.55
C ARG A 32 10.34 -6.38 -0.81
N THR A 33 9.53 -5.33 -0.95
CA THR A 33 8.22 -5.21 -0.29
C THR A 33 7.14 -5.96 -1.09
N THR A 34 6.47 -6.90 -0.45
CA THR A 34 5.32 -7.62 -1.00
C THR A 34 4.05 -7.14 -0.30
N ILE A 35 3.07 -6.70 -1.09
CA ILE A 35 1.76 -6.27 -0.63
C ILE A 35 0.79 -7.41 -0.94
N ASN A 36 0.27 -8.06 0.09
CA ASN A 36 -0.69 -9.14 -0.06
C ASN A 36 -2.12 -8.61 0.12
N LEU A 37 -2.94 -8.73 -0.92
CA LEU A 37 -4.35 -8.35 -0.89
C LEU A 37 -5.22 -9.60 -0.69
N ALA A 38 -5.50 -9.93 0.57
CA ALA A 38 -6.44 -10.99 0.92
C ALA A 38 -7.90 -10.48 0.81
N PRO A 39 -8.89 -11.34 0.45
CA PRO A 39 -8.81 -12.77 0.10
C PRO A 39 -8.38 -13.01 -1.36
N ALA A 40 -7.44 -13.90 -1.66
CA ALA A 40 -6.82 -13.99 -3.00
C ALA A 40 -7.75 -14.49 -4.15
N ASP A 41 -8.91 -15.03 -3.81
CA ASP A 41 -9.97 -15.52 -4.69
C ASP A 41 -10.85 -14.40 -5.27
N VAL A 42 -10.91 -13.24 -4.61
CA VAL A 42 -11.66 -12.07 -5.07
C VAL A 42 -10.76 -11.19 -5.93
N LYS A 43 -11.22 -10.78 -7.11
CA LYS A 43 -10.51 -9.83 -7.98
C LYS A 43 -10.54 -8.43 -7.38
N LYS A 44 -9.37 -7.77 -7.31
CA LYS A 44 -9.27 -6.38 -6.81
C LYS A 44 -9.17 -5.48 -8.02
N GLU A 45 -10.17 -4.62 -8.17
CA GLU A 45 -10.28 -3.69 -9.28
C GLU A 45 -10.32 -2.24 -8.80
N GLY A 46 -9.69 -1.37 -9.59
CA GLY A 46 -9.75 0.08 -9.38
C GLY A 46 -8.76 0.65 -8.36
N PRO A 47 -8.77 1.99 -8.17
CA PRO A 47 -7.77 2.72 -7.37
C PRO A 47 -8.08 2.77 -5.87
N SER A 48 -9.20 2.20 -5.39
CA SER A 48 -9.62 2.28 -3.99
C SER A 48 -8.65 1.62 -3.00
N PHE A 49 -7.69 0.84 -3.49
CA PHE A 49 -6.66 0.20 -2.69
C PHE A 49 -5.49 1.11 -2.34
N ASP A 50 -5.37 2.29 -2.94
CA ASP A 50 -4.29 3.25 -2.68
C ASP A 50 -4.18 3.58 -1.17
N LEU A 51 -5.32 3.90 -0.54
CA LEU A 51 -5.35 4.24 0.89
C LEU A 51 -4.95 3.05 1.77
N HIS A 52 -5.51 1.87 1.49
CA HIS A 52 -5.25 0.65 2.25
C HIS A 52 -3.76 0.25 2.17
N ILE A 53 -3.19 0.32 0.97
CA ILE A 53 -1.76 0.04 0.75
C ILE A 53 -0.89 1.08 1.47
N SER A 54 -1.27 2.35 1.44
CA SER A 54 -0.54 3.43 2.12
C SER A 54 -0.50 3.21 3.63
N ILE A 55 -1.65 2.91 4.25
CA ILE A 55 -1.74 2.64 5.68
C ILE A 55 -0.89 1.43 6.04
N GLY A 56 -0.99 0.33 5.29
CA GLY A 56 -0.17 -0.87 5.53
C GLY A 56 1.33 -0.60 5.40
N ALA A 57 1.74 0.23 4.44
CA ALA A 57 3.13 0.61 4.27
C ALA A 57 3.66 1.48 5.43
N LEU A 58 2.86 2.44 5.89
CA LEU A 58 3.21 3.30 7.03
C LEU A 58 3.22 2.53 8.36
N ALA A 59 2.30 1.57 8.53
CA ALA A 59 2.28 0.67 9.67
C ALA A 59 3.57 -0.18 9.72
N ALA A 60 3.96 -0.74 8.56
CA ALA A 60 5.16 -1.57 8.45
C ALA A 60 6.47 -0.77 8.60
N SER A 61 6.46 0.55 8.38
CA SER A 61 7.60 1.42 8.64
C SER A 61 7.59 2.05 10.04
N GLU A 62 6.65 1.67 10.90
CA GLU A 62 6.44 2.23 12.26
C GLU A 62 6.23 3.75 12.25
N GLN A 63 5.67 4.28 11.15
CA GLN A 63 5.43 5.72 10.97
C GLN A 63 3.98 6.13 11.24
N LEU A 64 3.11 5.18 11.55
CA LEU A 64 1.80 5.50 12.10
C LEU A 64 1.98 5.88 13.58
N ALA A 65 1.69 7.14 13.90
CA ALA A 65 1.54 7.54 15.29
C ALA A 65 0.41 6.71 15.90
N SER A 66 0.68 6.02 17.02
CA SER A 66 -0.41 5.55 17.86
C SER A 66 -1.13 6.80 18.36
N ALA A 67 -2.34 7.04 17.86
CA ALA A 67 -3.25 7.92 18.57
C ALA A 67 -3.46 7.25 19.93
N GLY A 68 -2.75 7.71 20.95
CA GLY A 68 -2.87 7.22 22.31
C GLY A 68 -4.33 7.35 22.72
N VAL A 69 -4.95 6.20 22.97
CA VAL A 69 -6.22 6.06 23.67
C VAL A 69 -5.91 5.32 24.96
#